data_AF-A0A1Q3T1Q6-F1
#
_entry.id   AF-A0A1Q3T1Q6-F1
#
_cell.length_a   1.000
_cell.length_b   1.000
_cell.length_c   1.000
_cell.angle_alpha   90.00
_cell.angle_beta   90.00
_cell.angle_gamma   90.00
#
_symmetry.space_group_name_H-M   'P 1'
#
loop_
_entity.id
_entity.type
_entity.pdbx_description
1 polymer ?
#
loop_
_entity_poly.entity_id
_entity_poly.type
_entity_poly.pdbx_seq_one_letter_code
_entity_poly.pdbx_strand_id
1 'polypeptide(L)'
;MSPIFIFIHEYLRLPIYQITKFEFEVLVYIDSIAPAETAQRDYFYKEFFSGAYVFIPDNGQAYQAFAASDPNSLTNRDYSSSHYSLNTQYSSQGSLVGECLFGTTTLDGHAGTWVQLEAYSSNLLQVPAHLASYISYIFTGYNHGPHGYSEYTEKSPLILNVNESLRPLSSHHIISTTIEQNDFIVEEADDNTITLLDVFSEPLFDESLFMPVAFLTESFDADIAQATEINQPIIFTPQQEEIILQPEVILC
;
A
#
# COMPACT_ATOMS: atom_id res chain seq x y z
N MET A 1 -3.89 -15.87 6.34
CA MET A 1 -2.95 -14.72 6.32
C MET A 1 -3.46 -13.65 5.37
N SER A 2 -3.56 -12.39 5.81
CA SER A 2 -4.05 -11.29 4.97
C SER A 2 -3.11 -11.07 3.78
N PRO A 3 -3.62 -10.97 2.53
CA PRO A 3 -2.79 -10.90 1.32
C PRO A 3 -1.70 -9.84 1.34
N ILE A 4 -1.92 -8.68 1.97
CA ILE A 4 -0.91 -7.63 2.04
C ILE A 4 0.34 -8.07 2.82
N PHE A 5 0.19 -8.87 3.88
CA PHE A 5 1.35 -9.35 4.65
C PHE A 5 2.12 -10.45 3.90
N ILE A 6 1.41 -11.30 3.15
CA ILE A 6 2.05 -12.22 2.19
C ILE A 6 2.85 -11.42 1.17
N PHE A 7 2.25 -10.36 0.61
CA PHE A 7 2.90 -9.50 -0.36
C PHE A 7 4.18 -8.87 0.19
N ILE A 8 4.12 -8.28 1.38
CA ILE A 8 5.29 -7.69 2.06
C ILE A 8 6.39 -8.72 2.28
N HIS A 9 6.05 -9.91 2.78
CA HIS A 9 7.02 -10.95 3.09
C HIS A 9 7.65 -11.54 1.82
N GLU A 10 6.84 -11.94 0.84
CA GLU A 10 7.32 -12.67 -0.34
C GLU A 10 7.94 -11.76 -1.40
N TYR A 11 7.34 -10.58 -1.63
CA TYR A 11 7.75 -9.69 -2.72
C TYR A 11 8.67 -8.58 -2.26
N LEU A 12 8.39 -7.94 -1.12
CA LEU A 12 9.27 -6.91 -0.57
C LEU A 12 10.44 -7.51 0.24
N ARG A 13 10.34 -8.78 0.63
CA ARG A 13 11.34 -9.50 1.45
C ARG A 13 11.66 -8.77 2.75
N LEU A 14 10.64 -8.13 3.32
CA LEU A 14 10.78 -7.40 4.57
C LEU A 14 10.43 -8.31 5.74
N PRO A 15 11.28 -8.37 6.77
CA PRO A 15 10.93 -9.06 8.00
C PRO A 15 9.79 -8.32 8.70
N ILE A 16 8.70 -9.01 8.99
CA ILE A 16 7.53 -8.46 9.68
C ILE A 16 7.56 -8.92 11.14
N TYR A 17 8.51 -8.41 11.93
CA TYR A 17 8.62 -8.80 13.35
C TYR A 17 7.96 -7.79 14.29
N GLN A 18 8.10 -6.50 14.00
CA GLN A 18 7.57 -5.42 14.83
C GLN A 18 7.07 -4.29 13.94
N ILE A 19 5.78 -4.04 14.02
CA ILE A 19 5.11 -2.95 13.32
C ILE A 19 4.31 -2.13 14.34
N THR A 20 4.12 -0.85 14.07
CA THR A 20 3.29 -0.02 14.94
C THR A 20 1.83 -0.43 14.83
N LYS A 21 1.04 -0.18 15.88
CA LYS A 21 -0.40 -0.40 15.83
C LYS A 21 -1.06 0.36 14.68
N PHE A 22 -0.68 1.63 14.48
CA PHE A 22 -1.12 2.42 13.34
C PHE A 22 -0.82 1.73 12.00
N GLU A 23 0.43 1.26 11.81
CA GLU A 23 0.84 0.61 10.57
C GLU A 23 0.03 -0.66 10.30
N PHE A 24 -0.16 -1.50 11.32
CA PHE A 24 -1.00 -2.68 11.20
C PHE A 24 -2.44 -2.34 10.80
N GLU A 25 -3.06 -1.38 11.48
CA GLU A 25 -4.46 -1.00 11.21
C GLU A 25 -4.64 -0.40 9.81
N VAL A 26 -3.70 0.43 9.34
CA VAL A 26 -3.72 0.94 7.97
C VAL A 26 -3.57 -0.20 6.96
N LEU A 27 -2.60 -1.10 7.16
CA LEU A 27 -2.37 -2.21 6.24
C LEU A 27 -3.58 -3.15 6.16
N VAL A 28 -4.18 -3.49 7.29
CA VAL A 28 -5.40 -4.32 7.34
C VAL A 28 -6.57 -3.62 6.66
N TYR A 29 -6.75 -2.31 6.89
CA TYR A 29 -7.80 -1.56 6.22
C TYR A 29 -7.60 -1.55 4.70
N ILE A 30 -6.39 -1.22 4.24
CA ILE A 30 -6.03 -1.18 2.82
C ILE A 30 -6.23 -2.55 2.15
N ASP A 31 -5.84 -3.63 2.81
CA ASP A 31 -6.07 -5.00 2.34
C ASP A 31 -7.56 -5.33 2.21
N SER A 32 -8.39 -4.87 3.16
CA SER A 32 -9.84 -5.12 3.15
C SER A 32 -10.59 -4.46 2.00
N ILE A 33 -10.02 -3.41 1.40
CA ILE A 33 -10.60 -2.67 0.26
C ILE A 33 -9.81 -2.86 -1.04
N ALA A 34 -8.76 -3.68 -1.01
CA ALA A 34 -7.97 -3.98 -2.19
C ALA A 34 -8.79 -4.79 -3.22
N PRO A 35 -8.39 -4.77 -4.51
CA PRO A 35 -9.05 -5.58 -5.52
C PRO A 35 -9.12 -7.08 -5.14
N ALA A 36 -10.23 -7.74 -5.48
CA ALA A 36 -10.41 -9.16 -5.16
C ALA A 36 -9.54 -10.07 -6.05
N GLU A 37 -9.32 -9.68 -7.30
CA GLU A 37 -8.49 -10.41 -8.25
C GLU A 37 -7.01 -10.24 -7.90
N THR A 38 -6.27 -11.36 -7.85
CA THR A 38 -4.90 -11.40 -7.33
C THR A 38 -3.94 -10.51 -8.09
N ALA A 39 -3.94 -10.53 -9.43
CA ALA A 39 -2.99 -9.73 -10.19
C ALA A 39 -3.26 -8.21 -10.02
N GLN A 40 -4.53 -7.80 -9.98
CA GLN A 40 -4.92 -6.42 -9.68
C GLN A 40 -4.55 -6.01 -8.26
N ARG A 41 -4.71 -6.91 -7.29
CA ARG A 41 -4.34 -6.69 -5.89
C ARG A 41 -2.84 -6.50 -5.72
N ASP A 42 -2.04 -7.38 -6.31
CA ASP A 42 -0.57 -7.32 -6.24
C ASP A 42 -0.04 -6.06 -6.94
N TYR A 43 -0.63 -5.68 -8.08
CA TYR A 43 -0.35 -4.40 -8.73
C TYR A 43 -0.68 -3.23 -7.82
N PHE A 44 -1.87 -3.23 -7.21
CA PHE A 44 -2.28 -2.19 -6.26
C PHE A 44 -1.30 -2.08 -5.08
N TYR A 45 -0.91 -3.21 -4.46
CA TYR A 45 0.05 -3.19 -3.36
C TYR A 45 1.40 -2.65 -3.80
N LYS A 46 1.91 -3.08 -4.95
CA LYS A 46 3.15 -2.54 -5.51
C LYS A 46 3.08 -1.02 -5.64
N GLU A 47 2.02 -0.48 -6.20
CA GLU A 47 1.85 0.97 -6.40
C GLU A 47 1.70 1.70 -5.06
N PHE A 48 0.90 1.16 -4.14
CA PHE A 48 0.73 1.71 -2.78
C PHE A 48 2.07 1.82 -2.04
N PHE A 49 2.86 0.74 -1.99
CA PHE A 49 4.20 0.73 -1.39
C PHE A 49 5.24 1.56 -2.16
N SER A 50 4.97 1.85 -3.43
CA SER A 50 5.78 2.75 -4.27
C SER A 50 5.35 4.22 -4.16
N GLY A 51 4.41 4.55 -3.27
CA GLY A 51 4.03 5.91 -2.95
C GLY A 51 2.90 6.48 -3.81
N ALA A 52 2.05 5.63 -4.38
CA ALA A 52 0.84 6.07 -5.05
C ALA A 52 0.03 7.00 -4.16
N TYR A 53 -0.47 8.11 -4.74
CA TYR A 53 -1.55 8.88 -4.14
C TYR A 53 -2.85 8.08 -4.34
N VAL A 54 -3.33 7.44 -3.27
CA VAL A 54 -4.54 6.62 -3.29
C VAL A 54 -5.73 7.44 -2.83
N PHE A 55 -6.79 7.46 -3.63
CA PHE A 55 -8.08 8.06 -3.27
C PHE A 55 -9.14 6.99 -3.00
N ILE A 56 -9.83 7.13 -1.88
CA ILE A 56 -10.87 6.22 -1.39
C ILE A 56 -12.18 7.02 -1.30
N PRO A 57 -13.15 6.80 -2.20
CA PRO A 57 -14.42 7.55 -2.24
C PRO A 57 -15.40 7.08 -1.14
N ASP A 58 -15.00 7.24 0.12
CA ASP A 58 -15.67 6.67 1.30
C ASP A 58 -16.33 7.70 2.20
N ASN A 59 -16.44 8.97 1.75
CA ASN A 59 -16.90 10.10 2.55
C ASN A 59 -16.11 10.30 3.86
N GLY A 60 -14.81 9.95 3.87
CA GLY A 60 -13.89 10.20 4.99
C GLY A 60 -13.89 9.12 6.07
N GLN A 61 -14.42 7.92 5.79
CA GLN A 61 -14.46 6.83 6.78
C GLN A 61 -13.07 6.29 7.13
N ALA A 62 -12.22 6.05 6.14
CA ALA A 62 -10.83 5.64 6.32
C ALA A 62 -10.06 6.72 7.09
N TYR A 63 -10.23 7.99 6.74
CA TYR A 63 -9.63 9.11 7.47
C TYR A 63 -10.00 9.06 8.97
N GLN A 64 -11.28 8.86 9.30
CA GLN A 64 -11.73 8.76 10.69
C GLN A 64 -11.13 7.54 11.40
N ALA A 65 -11.04 6.40 10.70
CA ALA A 65 -10.43 5.19 11.24
C ALA A 65 -8.93 5.40 11.53
N PHE A 66 -8.18 5.96 10.58
CA PHE A 66 -6.75 6.24 10.71
C PHE A 66 -6.46 7.31 11.76
N ALA A 67 -7.31 8.32 11.87
CA ALA A 67 -7.17 9.35 12.90
C ALA A 67 -7.45 8.82 14.32
N ALA A 68 -8.22 7.74 14.44
CA ALA A 68 -8.62 7.14 15.72
C ALA A 68 -7.73 5.96 16.16
N SER A 69 -6.90 5.41 15.28
CA SER A 69 -6.10 4.19 15.54
C SER A 69 -5.07 4.39 16.65
N ASP A 70 -4.22 5.41 16.51
CA ASP A 70 -3.25 5.82 17.53
C ASP A 70 -3.02 7.34 17.46
N PRO A 71 -3.87 8.15 18.10
CA PRO A 71 -3.78 9.60 18.06
C PRO A 71 -2.44 10.17 18.58
N ASN A 72 -1.72 9.42 19.40
CA ASN A 72 -0.44 9.87 19.96
C ASN A 72 0.72 9.71 18.98
N SER A 73 0.59 8.82 17.98
CA SER A 73 1.57 8.65 16.90
C SER A 73 1.43 9.68 15.77
N LEU A 74 0.28 10.38 15.70
CA LEU A 74 -0.04 11.25 14.59
C LEU A 74 0.66 12.62 14.69
N THR A 75 1.24 13.04 13.57
CA THR A 75 1.79 14.39 13.39
C THR A 75 0.87 15.21 12.51
N ASN A 76 0.50 16.43 12.93
CA ASN A 76 -0.25 17.35 12.08
C ASN A 76 0.66 17.91 10.97
N ARG A 77 0.15 17.91 9.73
CA ARG A 77 0.89 18.28 8.53
C ARG A 77 0.28 19.44 7.73
N ASP A 78 -0.66 20.19 8.33
CA ASP A 78 -1.40 21.29 7.69
C ASP A 78 -0.50 22.41 7.11
N TYR A 79 0.73 22.54 7.62
CA TYR A 79 1.68 23.58 7.21
C TYR A 79 2.96 23.07 6.54
N SER A 80 3.11 21.75 6.40
CA SER A 80 4.37 21.14 5.92
C SER A 80 4.20 20.22 4.73
N SER A 81 2.98 19.79 4.42
CA SER A 81 2.70 19.02 3.21
C SER A 81 2.33 19.90 2.02
N SER A 82 2.66 19.42 0.82
CA SER A 82 2.22 19.99 -0.44
C SER A 82 0.81 19.57 -0.89
N HIS A 83 0.26 18.49 -0.34
CA HIS A 83 -1.06 17.97 -0.71
C HIS A 83 -2.19 18.77 -0.08
N TYR A 84 -3.24 19.02 -0.87
CA TYR A 84 -4.45 19.66 -0.38
C TYR A 84 -5.29 18.69 0.47
N SER A 85 -5.89 19.21 1.55
CA SER A 85 -6.84 18.47 2.37
C SER A 85 -7.97 19.39 2.85
N LEU A 86 -9.20 18.87 2.90
CA LEU A 86 -10.38 19.58 3.42
C LEU A 86 -10.36 19.65 4.95
N ASN A 87 -9.83 18.61 5.58
CA ASN A 87 -9.65 18.50 7.02
C ASN A 87 -8.15 18.55 7.35
N THR A 88 -7.81 18.51 8.65
CA THR A 88 -6.42 18.37 9.08
C THR A 88 -5.76 17.18 8.39
N GLN A 89 -4.56 17.41 7.88
CA GLN A 89 -3.72 16.35 7.37
C GLN A 89 -2.89 15.76 8.51
N TYR A 90 -2.83 14.44 8.56
CA TYR A 90 -2.00 13.72 9.50
C TYR A 90 -0.92 12.93 8.78
N SER A 91 0.17 12.67 9.49
CA SER A 91 1.10 11.62 9.14
C SER A 91 1.45 10.74 10.33
N SER A 92 1.89 9.52 10.05
CA SER A 92 2.51 8.64 11.04
C SER A 92 3.70 7.92 10.41
N GLN A 93 4.73 7.70 11.22
CA GLN A 93 5.95 7.01 10.78
C GLN A 93 5.84 5.52 11.13
N GLY A 94 6.07 4.69 10.12
CA GLY A 94 6.14 3.25 10.22
C GLY A 94 7.49 2.68 9.76
N SER A 95 7.76 1.43 10.12
CA SER A 95 8.95 0.68 9.71
C SER A 95 8.79 0.07 8.32
N LEU A 96 7.57 -0.34 7.93
CA LEU A 96 7.28 -0.88 6.61
C LEU A 96 6.73 0.19 5.66
N VAL A 97 5.87 1.07 6.16
CA VAL A 97 5.14 2.05 5.32
C VAL A 97 5.86 3.39 5.18
N GLY A 98 7.02 3.56 5.82
CA GLY A 98 7.72 4.85 5.85
C GLY A 98 6.86 5.94 6.48
N GLU A 99 6.82 7.13 5.88
CA GLU A 99 5.88 8.17 6.30
C GLU A 99 4.53 7.95 5.59
N CYS A 100 3.49 7.60 6.35
CA CYS A 100 2.13 7.49 5.84
C CYS A 100 1.39 8.81 6.06
N LEU A 101 1.04 9.51 4.97
CA LEU A 101 0.27 10.75 4.96
C LEU A 101 -1.17 10.48 4.57
N PHE A 102 -2.11 11.11 5.26
CA PHE A 102 -3.52 10.99 4.91
C PHE A 102 -4.33 12.24 5.25
N GLY A 103 -5.43 12.42 4.53
CA GLY A 103 -6.34 13.55 4.70
C GLY A 103 -7.66 13.28 3.98
N THR A 104 -8.47 14.32 3.84
CA THR A 104 -9.74 14.24 3.11
C THR A 104 -9.71 15.16 1.90
N THR A 105 -10.35 14.76 0.81
CA THR A 105 -10.47 15.60 -0.38
C THR A 105 -11.77 15.30 -1.13
N THR A 106 -12.05 16.09 -2.16
CA THR A 106 -13.12 15.83 -3.11
C THR A 106 -12.51 15.63 -4.49
N LEU A 107 -12.78 14.48 -5.10
CA LEU A 107 -12.37 14.16 -6.46
C LEU A 107 -13.61 13.89 -7.31
N ASP A 108 -13.75 14.60 -8.44
CA ASP A 108 -14.89 14.47 -9.36
C ASP A 108 -16.28 14.52 -8.68
N GLY A 109 -16.40 15.32 -7.61
CA GLY A 109 -17.64 15.47 -6.84
C GLY A 109 -17.86 14.42 -5.75
N HIS A 110 -16.95 13.45 -5.61
CA HIS A 110 -16.98 12.46 -4.54
C HIS A 110 -16.07 12.89 -3.39
N ALA A 111 -16.62 12.98 -2.18
CA ALA A 111 -15.82 13.19 -0.98
C ALA A 111 -15.18 11.87 -0.54
N GLY A 112 -13.94 11.93 -0.10
CA GLY A 112 -13.21 10.73 0.27
C GLY A 112 -11.97 11.00 1.09
N THR A 113 -11.32 9.90 1.46
CA THR A 113 -10.01 9.87 2.09
C THR A 113 -8.95 9.77 1.01
N TRP A 114 -7.85 10.50 1.15
CA TRP A 114 -6.64 10.21 0.39
C TRP A 114 -5.54 9.74 1.34
N VAL A 115 -4.67 8.86 0.85
CA VAL A 115 -3.52 8.31 1.58
C VAL A 115 -2.33 8.15 0.62
N GLN A 116 -1.13 8.44 1.10
CA GLN A 116 0.11 8.31 0.34
C GLN A 116 1.26 7.89 1.27
N LEU A 117 2.13 7.00 0.79
CA LEU A 117 3.36 6.65 1.49
C LEU A 117 4.54 7.44 0.91
N GLU A 118 5.37 8.00 1.77
CA GLU A 118 6.60 8.70 1.40
C GLU A 118 7.84 7.95 1.90
N ALA A 119 8.85 7.89 1.05
CA ALA A 119 10.13 7.25 1.34
C ALA A 119 10.87 7.88 2.53
N TYR A 120 10.75 9.20 2.69
CA TYR A 120 11.50 9.98 3.66
C TYR A 120 10.60 10.98 4.35
N SER A 121 10.68 11.03 5.68
CA SER A 121 9.97 12.05 6.44
C SER A 121 10.65 13.41 6.38
N SER A 122 9.91 14.46 6.70
CA SER A 122 10.45 15.83 6.81
C SER A 122 11.36 16.07 8.03
N ASN A 123 11.79 15.01 8.72
CA ASN A 123 12.70 15.09 9.86
C ASN A 123 14.07 15.62 9.42
N LEU A 124 14.72 16.45 10.25
CA LEU A 124 15.97 17.16 9.92
C LEU A 124 17.08 16.27 9.32
N LEU A 125 17.20 15.02 9.79
CA LEU A 125 18.21 14.06 9.28
C LEU A 125 17.89 13.53 7.88
N GLN A 126 16.61 13.53 7.50
CA GLN A 126 16.12 13.00 6.23
C GLN A 126 15.81 14.11 5.21
N VAL A 127 15.81 15.39 5.62
CA VAL A 127 15.58 16.55 4.72
C VAL A 127 16.42 16.50 3.43
N PRO A 128 17.72 16.14 3.42
CA PRO A 128 18.47 16.06 2.17
C PRO A 128 17.93 15.00 1.21
N ALA A 129 17.52 13.84 1.73
CA ALA A 129 16.95 12.76 0.93
C ALA A 129 15.54 13.11 0.45
N HIS A 130 14.73 13.71 1.32
CA HIS A 130 13.40 14.22 0.99
C HIS A 130 13.45 15.34 -0.07
N LEU A 131 14.47 16.21 -0.04
CA LEU A 131 14.69 17.21 -1.08
C LEU A 131 15.10 16.57 -2.41
N ALA A 132 15.94 15.53 -2.37
CA ALA A 132 16.33 14.79 -3.57
C ALA A 132 15.13 14.08 -4.22
N SER A 133 14.23 13.47 -3.43
CA SER A 133 12.98 12.89 -3.95
C SER A 133 12.07 13.96 -4.53
N TYR A 134 11.95 15.12 -3.89
CA TYR A 134 11.16 16.24 -4.43
C TYR A 134 11.71 16.75 -5.78
N ILE A 135 13.03 16.90 -5.91
CA ILE A 135 13.68 17.29 -7.16
C ILE A 135 13.42 16.23 -8.24
N SER A 136 13.55 14.94 -7.90
CA SER A 136 13.26 13.83 -8.82
C SER A 136 11.80 13.84 -9.28
N TYR A 137 10.85 14.09 -8.37
CA TYR A 137 9.43 14.25 -8.70
C TYR A 137 9.20 15.39 -9.69
N ILE A 138 9.86 16.55 -9.53
CA ILE A 138 9.74 17.66 -10.49
C ILE A 138 10.16 17.24 -11.90
N PHE A 139 11.17 16.38 -12.05
CA PHE A 139 11.67 15.94 -13.35
C PHE A 139 10.91 14.75 -13.95
N THR A 140 10.46 13.81 -13.11
CA THR A 140 9.85 12.53 -13.55
C THR A 140 8.33 12.57 -13.52
N GLY A 141 7.75 13.38 -12.63
CA GLY A 141 6.32 13.35 -12.30
C GLY A 141 5.90 12.14 -11.45
N TYR A 142 6.85 11.35 -10.93
CA TYR A 142 6.55 10.14 -10.15
C TYR A 142 6.72 10.38 -8.66
N ASN A 143 5.78 9.86 -7.88
CA ASN A 143 5.86 9.82 -6.43
C ASN A 143 6.91 8.82 -5.96
N HIS A 144 7.46 9.05 -4.77
CA HIS A 144 8.54 8.26 -4.18
C HIS A 144 8.07 7.64 -2.86
N GLY A 145 7.68 6.38 -2.90
CA GLY A 145 7.34 5.61 -1.71
C GLY A 145 8.54 4.86 -1.12
N PRO A 146 8.34 4.20 0.04
CA PRO A 146 9.39 3.45 0.72
C PRO A 146 10.03 2.36 -0.13
N HIS A 147 9.28 1.78 -1.07
CA HIS A 147 9.71 0.60 -1.84
C HIS A 147 9.69 0.81 -3.36
N GLY A 148 9.63 2.06 -3.85
CA GLY A 148 9.67 2.31 -5.29
C GLY A 148 9.18 3.69 -5.72
N TYR A 149 8.83 3.77 -7.01
CA TYR A 149 8.24 4.95 -7.64
C TYR A 149 6.86 4.60 -8.18
N SER A 150 5.92 5.53 -8.04
CA SER A 150 4.57 5.37 -8.56
C SER A 150 4.20 6.54 -9.48
N GLU A 151 3.50 6.25 -10.57
CA GLU A 151 2.96 7.26 -11.48
C GLU A 151 1.68 7.93 -10.96
N TYR A 152 1.05 7.35 -9.93
CA TYR A 152 -0.19 7.86 -9.36
C TYR A 152 0.11 9.01 -8.40
N THR A 153 -0.25 10.22 -8.84
CA THR A 153 -0.03 11.49 -8.11
C THR A 153 -1.34 12.11 -7.71
N GLU A 154 -1.33 13.19 -6.93
CA GLU A 154 -2.54 13.95 -6.58
C GLU A 154 -3.35 14.41 -7.81
N LYS A 155 -2.69 14.64 -8.96
CA LYS A 155 -3.36 15.03 -10.21
C LYS A 155 -3.97 13.85 -10.97
N SER A 156 -3.48 12.65 -10.73
CA SER A 156 -3.92 11.42 -11.39
C SER A 156 -3.87 10.28 -10.37
N PRO A 157 -4.80 10.29 -9.40
CA PRO A 157 -4.72 9.40 -8.25
C PRO A 157 -5.10 7.96 -8.60
N LEU A 158 -4.63 7.01 -7.80
CA LEU A 158 -5.08 5.63 -7.84
C LEU A 158 -6.40 5.54 -7.07
N ILE A 159 -7.51 5.36 -7.78
CA ILE A 159 -8.85 5.34 -7.17
C ILE A 159 -9.19 3.89 -6.78
N LEU A 160 -9.39 3.65 -5.48
CA LEU A 160 -9.94 2.39 -5.00
C LEU A 160 -11.46 2.43 -5.09
N ASN A 161 -12.02 1.65 -6.03
CA ASN A 161 -13.46 1.46 -6.09
C ASN A 161 -13.89 0.57 -4.93
N VAL A 162 -14.34 1.19 -3.84
CA VAL A 162 -14.97 0.45 -2.74
C VAL A 162 -16.26 -0.15 -3.30
N ASN A 163 -16.29 -1.47 -3.49
CA ASN A 163 -17.55 -2.16 -3.80
C ASN A 163 -18.55 -1.79 -2.71
N GLU A 164 -19.73 -1.24 -3.05
CA GLU A 164 -20.72 -0.75 -2.07
C GLU A 164 -21.15 -1.81 -1.03
N SER A 165 -20.89 -3.09 -1.30
CA SER A 165 -21.13 -4.21 -0.39
C SER A 165 -20.10 -4.33 0.74
N LEU A 166 -18.91 -3.74 0.60
CA LEU A 166 -17.84 -3.71 1.59
C LEU A 166 -17.92 -2.41 2.38
N ARG A 167 -18.99 -2.22 3.15
CA ARG A 167 -18.96 -1.20 4.20
C ARG A 167 -17.90 -1.63 5.21
N PRO A 168 -16.91 -0.78 5.54
CA PRO A 168 -15.94 -1.14 6.57
C PRO A 168 -16.71 -1.43 7.85
N LEU A 169 -16.57 -2.66 8.34
CA LEU A 169 -16.93 -3.01 9.71
C LEU A 169 -16.18 -2.03 10.62
N SER A 170 -16.75 -1.61 11.75
CA SER A 170 -16.04 -0.67 12.64
C SER A 170 -14.62 -1.18 12.92
N SER A 171 -13.62 -0.29 13.02
CA SER A 171 -12.20 -0.68 13.17
C SER A 171 -11.98 -1.70 14.30
N HIS A 172 -12.74 -1.59 15.39
CA HIS A 172 -12.74 -2.55 16.50
C HIS A 172 -13.23 -3.95 16.12
N HIS A 173 -14.19 -4.05 15.18
CA HIS A 173 -14.69 -5.33 14.69
C HIS A 173 -13.74 -5.97 13.67
N ILE A 174 -13.10 -5.16 12.80
CA ILE A 174 -12.11 -5.65 11.84
C ILE A 174 -10.93 -6.29 12.57
N ILE A 175 -10.39 -5.66 13.62
CA ILE A 175 -9.22 -6.19 14.34
C ILE A 175 -9.55 -7.53 14.99
N SER A 176 -10.66 -7.63 15.75
CA SER A 176 -11.02 -8.88 16.42
C SER A 176 -11.31 -10.04 15.45
N THR A 177 -11.99 -9.78 14.32
CA THR A 177 -12.29 -10.83 13.33
C THR A 177 -11.06 -11.22 12.50
N THR A 178 -10.18 -10.26 12.20
CA THR A 178 -8.95 -10.50 11.42
C THR A 178 -7.91 -11.29 12.23
N ILE A 179 -7.86 -11.08 13.56
CA ILE A 179 -7.01 -11.87 14.49
C ILE A 179 -7.49 -13.33 14.56
N GLU A 180 -8.79 -13.59 14.54
CA GLU A 180 -9.31 -14.97 14.56
C GLU A 180 -9.15 -15.72 13.22
N GLN A 181 -9.08 -15.00 12.10
CA GLN A 181 -9.07 -15.59 10.75
C GLN A 181 -7.70 -15.70 10.09
N ASN A 182 -6.69 -15.01 10.60
CA ASN A 182 -5.35 -15.05 10.03
C ASN A 182 -4.42 -15.83 10.95
N ASP A 183 -3.66 -16.76 10.36
CA ASP A 183 -2.67 -17.63 10.99
C ASP A 183 -1.48 -16.88 11.64
N PHE A 184 -1.70 -15.75 12.29
CA PHE A 184 -0.73 -15.04 13.10
C PHE A 184 -1.15 -15.10 14.55
N ILE A 185 -0.19 -15.38 15.43
CA ILE A 185 -0.35 -15.01 16.83
C ILE A 185 0.04 -13.53 16.91
N VAL A 186 -0.97 -12.68 16.95
CA VAL A 186 -0.79 -11.25 17.20
C VAL A 186 -0.59 -11.09 18.71
N GLU A 187 0.65 -10.83 19.11
CA GLU A 187 0.96 -10.47 20.49
C GLU A 187 1.14 -8.95 20.56
N GLU A 188 0.27 -8.30 21.33
CA GLU A 188 0.47 -6.90 21.72
C GLU A 188 1.70 -6.85 22.63
N ALA A 189 2.79 -6.27 22.12
CA ALA A 189 4.05 -6.19 22.87
C ALA A 189 4.01 -5.05 23.89
N ASP A 190 3.37 -3.95 23.50
CA ASP A 190 2.98 -2.82 24.34
C ASP A 190 1.81 -2.05 23.69
N ASP A 191 1.35 -0.98 24.33
CA ASP A 191 0.19 -0.17 23.89
C ASP A 191 0.30 0.36 22.44
N ASN A 192 1.50 0.36 21.83
CA ASN A 192 1.78 0.99 20.54
C ASN A 192 2.42 0.06 19.50
N THR A 193 2.85 -1.14 19.88
CA THR A 193 3.58 -2.06 19.01
C THR A 193 2.92 -3.44 18.97
N ILE A 194 2.86 -3.98 17.76
CA ILE A 194 2.34 -5.31 17.49
C ILE A 194 3.51 -6.19 17.06
N THR A 195 3.68 -7.32 17.76
CA THR A 195 4.58 -8.38 17.34
C THR A 195 3.77 -9.40 16.55
N LEU A 196 4.18 -9.61 15.30
CA LEU A 196 3.63 -10.66 14.46
C LEU A 196 4.54 -11.89 14.60
N LEU A 197 4.07 -12.89 15.35
CA LEU A 197 4.78 -14.16 15.46
C LEU A 197 4.52 -14.96 14.18
N ASP A 198 5.60 -15.23 13.46
CA ASP A 198 5.56 -15.98 12.22
C ASP A 198 5.22 -17.46 12.48
N VAL A 199 3.98 -17.84 12.17
CA VAL A 199 3.51 -19.23 12.28
C VAL A 199 4.12 -20.11 11.17
N PHE A 200 4.79 -19.53 10.18
CA PHE A 200 5.48 -20.26 9.10
C PHE A 200 6.95 -20.58 9.39
N SER A 201 7.41 -20.34 10.62
CA SER A 201 8.72 -20.82 11.07
C SER A 201 8.72 -22.32 11.40
N GLU A 202 8.17 -23.15 10.50
CA GLU A 202 8.79 -24.47 10.30
C GLU A 202 10.18 -24.17 9.74
N PRO A 203 11.27 -24.52 10.43
CA PRO A 203 12.60 -24.25 9.92
C PRO A 203 12.76 -24.98 8.59
N LEU A 204 12.79 -24.24 7.47
CA LEU A 204 13.29 -24.71 6.17
C LEU A 204 14.81 -25.01 6.20
N PHE A 205 15.36 -25.28 7.39
CA PHE A 205 16.67 -25.88 7.58
C PHE A 205 16.52 -27.39 7.54
N ASP A 206 16.51 -27.94 6.33
CA ASP A 206 16.95 -29.31 6.14
C ASP A 206 18.47 -29.35 6.36
N GLU A 207 18.90 -29.65 7.58
CA GLU A 207 20.32 -29.85 7.92
C GLU A 207 20.99 -30.93 7.04
N SER A 208 20.23 -31.76 6.32
CA SER A 208 20.79 -32.77 5.41
C SER A 208 21.35 -32.19 4.09
N LEU A 209 21.12 -30.91 3.78
CA LEU A 209 21.67 -30.25 2.59
C LEU A 209 23.07 -29.63 2.79
N PHE A 210 23.62 -29.62 4.01
CA PHE A 210 25.01 -29.21 4.24
C PHE A 210 25.98 -30.36 3.90
N MET A 211 26.18 -30.61 2.61
CA MET A 211 27.43 -31.23 2.16
C MET A 211 28.56 -30.20 2.20
N PRO A 212 29.76 -30.54 2.73
CA PRO A 212 30.89 -29.63 2.71
C PRO A 212 31.29 -29.36 1.25
N VAL A 213 31.15 -28.11 0.81
CA VAL A 213 31.62 -27.64 -0.50
C VAL A 213 33.15 -27.71 -0.51
N ALA A 214 33.68 -28.75 -1.16
CA ALA A 214 35.08 -28.77 -1.55
C ALA A 214 35.30 -27.72 -2.64
N PHE A 215 36.25 -26.83 -2.40
CA PHE A 215 36.75 -25.85 -3.38
C PHE A 215 37.18 -26.56 -4.66
N LEU A 216 36.47 -26.31 -5.76
CA LEU A 216 36.96 -26.52 -7.12
C LEU A 216 36.89 -25.18 -7.84
N THR A 217 38.07 -24.59 -8.02
CA THR A 217 38.32 -23.43 -8.87
C THR A 217 38.42 -23.92 -10.31
N GLU A 218 37.41 -23.64 -11.14
CA GLU A 218 37.59 -23.62 -12.59
C GLU A 218 37.07 -22.30 -13.16
N SER A 219 37.95 -21.65 -13.91
CA SER A 219 37.75 -20.43 -14.66
C SER A 219 36.80 -20.66 -15.83
N PHE A 220 35.81 -19.79 -16.01
CA PHE A 220 35.09 -19.67 -17.27
C PHE A 220 35.16 -18.23 -17.78
N ASP A 221 35.78 -18.11 -18.95
CA ASP A 221 35.84 -16.92 -19.79
C ASP A 221 34.46 -16.59 -20.40
N ALA A 222 34.34 -15.31 -20.76
CA ALA A 222 33.22 -14.64 -21.40
C ALA A 222 32.67 -15.32 -22.66
N ASP A 223 31.37 -15.16 -22.95
CA ASP A 223 30.91 -14.21 -23.99
C ASP A 223 29.39 -14.24 -24.30
N ILE A 224 28.88 -13.06 -24.68
CA ILE A 224 27.83 -12.79 -25.70
C ILE A 224 26.32 -12.88 -25.33
N ALA A 225 25.77 -11.68 -25.13
CA ALA A 225 24.78 -10.97 -25.97
C ALA A 225 23.25 -11.21 -25.90
N GLN A 226 22.58 -10.06 -25.88
CA GLN A 226 21.32 -9.67 -26.55
C GLN A 226 20.00 -10.34 -26.12
N ALA A 227 19.15 -9.55 -25.46
CA ALA A 227 17.72 -9.52 -25.74
C ALA A 227 17.20 -8.08 -25.60
N THR A 228 16.84 -7.50 -26.74
CA THR A 228 16.18 -6.21 -26.92
C THR A 228 14.66 -6.37 -26.87
N GLU A 229 14.00 -5.30 -26.37
CA GLU A 229 12.66 -4.81 -26.72
C GLU A 229 11.47 -5.78 -26.76
N ILE A 230 10.52 -5.64 -25.81
CA ILE A 230 9.09 -5.37 -26.10
C ILE A 230 8.49 -4.60 -24.92
N ASN A 231 8.23 -3.29 -25.07
CA ASN A 231 7.36 -2.52 -24.17
C ASN A 231 6.24 -1.92 -25.03
N GLN A 232 5.07 -2.56 -25.03
CA GLN A 232 3.83 -1.98 -25.56
C GLN A 232 2.94 -1.62 -24.35
N PRO A 233 2.35 -0.41 -24.31
CA PRO A 233 1.46 -0.02 -23.23
C PRO A 233 0.16 -0.82 -23.28
N ILE A 234 -0.28 -1.29 -22.10
CA ILE A 234 -1.60 -1.92 -21.92
C ILE A 234 -2.64 -0.80 -21.89
N ILE A 235 -3.39 -0.64 -22.97
CA ILE A 235 -4.55 0.26 -23.04
C ILE A 235 -5.80 -0.59 -22.77
N PHE A 236 -6.47 -0.33 -21.64
CA PHE A 236 -7.79 -0.90 -21.37
C PHE A 236 -8.87 0.00 -21.96
N THR A 237 -9.53 -0.46 -23.03
CA THR A 237 -10.82 0.08 -23.47
C THR A 237 -11.93 -0.60 -22.69
N PRO A 238 -12.86 0.13 -22.05
CA PRO A 238 -14.03 -0.47 -21.44
C PRO A 238 -14.89 -1.14 -22.52
N GLN A 239 -15.38 -2.35 -22.23
CA GLN A 239 -16.37 -3.02 -23.04
C GLN A 239 -17.60 -2.11 -23.16
N GLN A 240 -17.95 -1.73 -24.39
CA GLN A 240 -19.22 -1.07 -24.67
C GLN A 240 -20.33 -2.08 -24.36
N GLU A 241 -21.08 -1.84 -23.28
CA GLU A 241 -22.36 -2.50 -23.07
C GLU A 241 -23.33 -2.01 -24.15
N GLU A 242 -23.81 -2.95 -24.96
CA GLU A 242 -24.91 -2.74 -25.89
C GLU A 242 -26.18 -2.41 -25.09
N ILE A 243 -26.57 -1.14 -25.07
CA ILE A 243 -27.86 -0.72 -24.53
C ILE A 243 -28.95 -1.19 -25.50
N ILE A 244 -29.56 -2.33 -25.20
CA ILE A 244 -30.79 -2.77 -25.86
C ILE A 244 -31.96 -1.95 -25.31
N LEU A 245 -32.35 -0.90 -26.03
CA LEU A 245 -33.56 -0.14 -25.76
C LEU A 245 -34.79 -1.01 -26.11
N GLN A 246 -35.59 -1.37 -25.11
CA GLN A 246 -36.92 -1.93 -25.36
C GLN A 246 -37.89 -0.80 -25.75
N PRO A 247 -38.73 -0.99 -26.79
CA PRO A 247 -39.69 0.03 -27.19
C PRO A 247 -40.85 0.12 -26.18
N GLU A 248 -41.10 1.33 -25.67
CA GLU A 248 -42.31 1.65 -24.93
C GLU A 248 -43.54 1.56 -25.85
N VAL A 249 -44.50 0.73 -25.45
CA VAL A 249 -45.84 0.70 -26.04
C VAL A 249 -46.65 1.84 -25.41
N ILE A 250 -46.83 2.92 -26.15
CA ILE A 250 -47.80 3.97 -25.83
C ILE A 250 -49.17 3.52 -26.36
N LEU A 251 -50.09 3.18 -25.46
CA LEU A 251 -51.51 3.01 -25.78
C LEU A 251 -52.20 4.38 -25.67
N CYS A 252 -52.70 4.87 -26.80
CA CYS A 252 -53.71 5.92 -26.86
C CYS A 252 -55.11 5.29 -26.98
#